data_AF-A0A946Y8I4-F1
#
_entry.id   AF-A0A946Y8I4-F1
#
_cell.length_a   1.000
_cell.length_b   1.000
_cell.length_c   1.000
_cell.angle_alpha   90.00
_cell.angle_beta   90.00
_cell.angle_gamma   90.00
#
_symmetry.space_group_name_H-M   'P 1'
#
loop_
_entity.id
_entity.type
_entity.pdbx_description
1 polymer ?
#
loop_
_entity_poly.entity_id
_entity_poly.type
_entity_poly.pdbx_seq_one_letter_code
_entity_poly.pdbx_strand_id
1 'polypeptide(L)'
;MTDTKTAPDALAEWAEKTPERTFLTQPFEGDVREWTFRQAYDDAAQFASALLKLGLAPGDRVAILSKNCAEWVIADVAISMAGLV
;
A
#
# COMPACT_ATOMS: atom_id res chain seq x y z
N MET A 1 -20.96 -0.43 17.21
CA MET A 1 -19.66 0.06 16.69
C MET A 1 -19.83 0.23 15.21
N THR A 2 -19.63 1.42 14.66
CA THR A 2 -19.73 1.67 13.22
C THR A 2 -18.57 0.95 12.53
N ASP A 3 -18.88 0.05 11.61
CA ASP A 3 -17.91 -0.74 10.86
C ASP A 3 -17.17 0.17 9.87
N THR A 4 -16.11 0.82 10.35
CA THR A 4 -15.36 1.80 9.56
C THR A 4 -14.22 1.08 8.86
N LYS A 5 -14.33 0.96 7.55
CA LYS A 5 -13.34 0.30 6.71
C LYS A 5 -12.18 1.24 6.39
N THR A 6 -10.95 0.83 6.70
CA THR A 6 -9.73 1.58 6.37
C THR A 6 -9.23 1.28 4.95
N ALA A 7 -8.27 2.05 4.46
CA ALA A 7 -7.64 1.79 3.16
C ALA A 7 -6.92 0.43 3.11
N PRO A 8 -6.12 0.03 4.13
CA PRO A 8 -5.60 -1.33 4.23
C PRO A 8 -6.69 -2.42 4.19
N ASP A 9 -7.80 -2.25 4.91
CA ASP A 9 -8.91 -3.21 4.89
C ASP A 9 -9.54 -3.35 3.50
N ALA A 10 -9.65 -2.24 2.77
CA ALA A 10 -10.14 -2.25 1.40
C ALA A 10 -9.19 -2.97 0.45
N LEU A 11 -7.88 -2.71 0.56
CA LEU A 11 -6.89 -3.39 -0.27
C LEU A 11 -6.86 -4.90 0.02
N ALA A 12 -6.90 -5.29 1.30
CA ALA A 12 -6.94 -6.69 1.72
C ALA A 12 -8.16 -7.42 1.13
N GLU A 13 -9.35 -6.83 1.24
CA GLU A 13 -10.58 -7.43 0.72
C GLU A 13 -10.52 -7.63 -0.81
N TRP A 14 -10.00 -6.65 -1.55
CA TRP A 14 -9.89 -6.78 -3.01
C TRP A 14 -8.78 -7.75 -3.43
N ALA A 15 -7.69 -7.83 -2.67
CA ALA A 15 -6.66 -8.84 -2.86
C ALA A 15 -7.20 -10.26 -2.62
N GLU A 16 -8.18 -10.45 -1.76
CA GLU A 16 -8.87 -11.74 -1.59
C GLU A 16 -9.89 -12.00 -2.70
N LYS A 17 -10.72 -11.01 -3.03
CA LYS A 17 -11.84 -11.17 -3.99
C LYS A 17 -11.38 -11.29 -5.45
N THR A 18 -10.39 -10.50 -5.86
CA THR A 18 -9.92 -10.43 -7.26
C THR A 18 -8.40 -10.26 -7.31
N PRO A 19 -7.62 -11.26 -6.86
CA PRO A 19 -6.17 -11.13 -6.68
C PRO A 19 -5.43 -10.74 -7.95
N GLU A 20 -5.82 -11.30 -9.10
CA GLU A 20 -5.12 -11.13 -10.38
C GLU A 20 -5.61 -9.92 -11.19
N ARG A 21 -6.62 -9.18 -10.71
CA ARG A 21 -7.11 -7.99 -11.41
C ARG A 21 -6.12 -6.84 -11.22
N THR A 22 -5.74 -6.18 -12.32
CA THR A 22 -4.92 -4.95 -12.29
C THR A 22 -5.60 -3.88 -11.43
N PHE A 23 -4.85 -3.36 -10.47
CA PHE A 23 -5.23 -2.28 -9.56
C PHE A 23 -4.49 -0.98 -9.88
N LEU A 24 -3.17 -1.03 -10.04
CA LEU A 24 -2.34 0.14 -10.33
C LEU A 24 -1.61 -0.04 -11.67
N THR A 25 -1.46 1.06 -12.39
CA THR A 25 -0.77 1.12 -13.68
C THR A 25 0.14 2.34 -13.69
N GLN A 26 1.43 2.14 -13.93
CA GLN A 26 2.46 3.17 -13.88
C GLN A 26 3.28 3.17 -15.17
N PRO A 27 3.29 4.27 -15.94
CA PRO A 27 4.29 4.48 -16.98
C PRO A 27 5.70 4.55 -16.37
N PHE A 28 6.64 3.76 -16.89
CA PHE A 28 8.01 3.69 -16.41
C PHE A 28 8.97 3.49 -17.60
N GLU A 29 9.86 4.45 -17.83
CA GLU A 29 10.92 4.39 -18.87
C GLU A 29 10.47 3.98 -20.29
N GLY A 30 9.25 4.35 -20.68
CA GLY A 30 8.69 4.03 -21.99
C GLY A 30 7.86 2.74 -22.03
N ASP A 31 7.87 1.99 -20.93
CA ASP A 31 7.01 0.84 -20.69
C ASP A 31 5.89 1.17 -19.69
N VAL A 32 5.00 0.20 -19.46
CA VAL A 32 3.95 0.26 -18.45
C VAL A 32 4.15 -0.88 -17.46
N ARG A 33 4.23 -0.54 -16.18
CA ARG A 33 4.18 -1.51 -15.08
C ARG A 33 2.78 -1.57 -14.51
N GLU A 34 2.33 -2.78 -14.21
CA GLU A 34 1.04 -3.02 -13.61
C GLU A 34 1.22 -3.80 -12.31
N TRP A 35 0.35 -3.51 -11.35
CA TRP A 35 0.21 -4.27 -10.12
C TRP A 35 -1.19 -4.83 -10.06
N THR A 36 -1.29 -6.13 -9.82
CA THR A 36 -2.55 -6.75 -9.42
C THR A 36 -2.88 -6.38 -7.97
N PHE A 37 -4.13 -6.59 -7.55
CA PHE A 37 -4.50 -6.38 -6.14
C PHE A 37 -3.66 -7.22 -5.18
N ARG A 38 -3.34 -8.47 -5.53
CA ARG A 38 -2.44 -9.31 -4.71
C ARG A 38 -1.06 -8.67 -4.59
N GLN A 39 -0.46 -8.27 -5.71
CA GLN A 39 0.89 -7.68 -5.71
C GLN A 39 0.94 -6.39 -4.89
N ALA A 40 -0.03 -5.48 -5.08
CA ALA A 40 -0.08 -4.24 -4.32
C ALA A 40 -0.25 -4.47 -2.81
N TYR A 41 -1.06 -5.46 -2.41
CA TYR A 41 -1.20 -5.84 -1.00
C TYR A 41 0.10 -6.42 -0.43
N ASP A 42 0.73 -7.35 -1.14
CA ASP A 42 1.97 -7.99 -0.71
C ASP A 42 3.10 -6.96 -0.58
N ASP A 43 3.25 -6.06 -1.56
CA ASP A 43 4.23 -4.97 -1.52
C ASP A 43 3.97 -4.02 -0.34
N ALA A 44 2.71 -3.66 -0.08
CA ALA A 44 2.35 -2.80 1.05
C ALA A 44 2.64 -3.48 2.39
N ALA A 45 2.32 -4.77 2.53
CA ALA A 45 2.59 -5.54 3.74
C ALA A 45 4.10 -5.72 4.00
N GLN A 46 4.88 -5.96 2.95
CA GLN A 46 6.34 -6.01 3.04
C GLN A 46 6.92 -4.67 3.47
N PHE A 47 6.43 -3.56 2.90
CA PHE A 47 6.90 -2.24 3.26
C PHE A 47 6.50 -1.85 4.69
N ALA A 48 5.27 -2.14 5.11
CA ALA A 48 4.82 -1.96 6.50
C ALA A 48 5.73 -2.72 7.49
N SER A 49 6.07 -3.98 7.18
CA SER A 49 7.01 -4.77 7.98
C SER A 49 8.40 -4.13 8.05
N ALA A 50 8.89 -3.58 6.93
CA ALA A 50 10.18 -2.90 6.90
C ALA A 50 10.20 -1.63 7.75
N LEU A 51 9.14 -0.80 7.71
CA LEU A 51 9.01 0.40 8.53
C LEU A 51 9.05 0.07 10.03
N LEU A 52 8.32 -0.96 10.45
CA LEU A 52 8.35 -1.42 11.84
C LEU A 52 9.74 -1.96 12.25
N LYS A 53 10.45 -2.64 11.34
CA LYS A 53 11.83 -3.10 11.58
C LYS A 53 12.85 -1.97 11.72
N LEU A 54 12.57 -0.79 11.16
CA LEU A 54 13.38 0.41 11.38
C LEU A 54 13.18 1.03 12.77
N GLY A 55 12.27 0.48 13.59
CA GLY A 55 12.00 0.92 14.95
C GLY A 55 10.90 1.96 15.07
N LEU A 56 10.15 2.22 13.99
CA LEU A 56 8.96 3.07 14.03
C LEU A 56 7.85 2.39 14.82
N ALA A 57 7.16 3.16 15.65
CA ALA A 57 6.03 2.72 16.45
C ALA A 57 4.72 3.38 15.96
N PRO A 58 3.55 2.77 16.22
CA PRO A 58 2.27 3.36 15.85
C PRO A 58 2.14 4.82 16.33
N GLY A 59 1.71 5.70 15.43
CA GLY A 59 1.64 7.15 15.63
C GLY A 59 2.90 7.93 15.22
N ASP A 60 4.03 7.26 14.95
CA ASP A 60 5.20 7.90 14.35
C ASP A 60 4.88 8.39 12.93
N ARG A 61 5.55 9.48 12.53
CA ARG A 61 5.23 10.21 11.30
C ARG A 61 6.18 9.87 10.17
N VAL A 62 5.64 9.52 9.01
CA VAL A 62 6.36 9.19 7.78
C VAL A 62 5.92 10.14 6.67
N ALA A 63 6.84 10.99 6.20
CA ALA A 63 6.55 11.87 5.08
C ALA A 63 6.82 11.18 3.74
N ILE A 64 5.87 11.25 2.81
CA ILE A 64 6.08 10.86 1.41
C ILE A 64 6.22 12.12 0.55
N LEU A 65 7.32 12.22 -0.19
CA LEU A 65 7.50 13.22 -1.25
C LEU A 65 7.67 12.48 -2.58
N SER A 66 6.57 12.39 -3.34
CA SER A 66 6.55 11.68 -4.62
C SER A 66 5.60 12.36 -5.62
N LYS A 67 5.68 11.93 -6.88
CA LYS A 67 4.63 12.18 -7.88
C LYS A 67 3.42 11.29 -7.58
N ASN A 68 2.30 11.53 -8.26
CA ASN A 68 1.22 10.54 -8.29
C ASN A 68 1.69 9.30 -9.08
N CYS A 69 2.08 8.26 -8.35
CA CYS A 69 2.57 7.00 -8.90
C CYS A 69 2.05 5.79 -8.12
N ALA A 70 2.14 4.59 -8.70
CA ALA A 70 1.71 3.35 -8.06
C ALA A 70 2.39 3.14 -6.70
N GLU A 71 3.70 3.38 -6.63
CA GLU A 71 4.50 3.25 -5.42
C GLU A 71 4.07 4.22 -4.31
N TRP A 72 3.57 5.41 -4.67
CA TRP A 72 3.03 6.36 -3.69
C TRP A 72 1.78 5.79 -3.01
N VAL A 73 0.87 5.17 -3.76
CA VAL A 73 -0.34 4.53 -3.21
C VAL A 73 0.03 3.35 -2.31
N ILE A 74 0.96 2.51 -2.76
CA ILE A 74 1.45 1.35 -1.99
C ILE A 74 2.10 1.84 -0.68
N ALA A 75 2.90 2.91 -0.72
CA ALA A 75 3.53 3.49 0.45
C ALA A 75 2.52 4.04 1.46
N ASP A 76 1.52 4.80 1.01
CA ASP A 76 0.47 5.37 1.86
C ASP A 76 -0.34 4.28 2.59
N VAL A 77 -0.70 3.21 1.87
CA VAL A 77 -1.38 2.05 2.47
C VAL A 77 -0.46 1.30 3.43
N ALA A 78 0.83 1.14 3.11
CA ALA A 78 1.80 0.50 3.99
C ALA A 78 2.00 1.26 5.31
N ILE A 79 2.11 2.60 5.26
CA ILE A 79 2.20 3.48 6.42
C ILE A 79 0.95 3.31 7.30
N SER A 80 -0.23 3.37 6.69
CA SER A 80 -1.50 3.15 7.38
C SER A 80 -1.59 1.74 8.00
N MET A 81 -1.15 0.71 7.27
CA MET A 81 -1.14 -0.69 7.72
C MET A 81 -0.21 -0.90 8.93
N ALA A 82 0.90 -0.16 9.00
CA ALA A 82 1.81 -0.17 10.14
C ALA A 82 1.32 0.66 11.34
N GLY A 83 0.16 1.32 11.24
CA GLY A 83 -0.37 2.22 12.26
C GLY A 83 0.40 3.55 12.38
N LEU A 84 1.12 3.93 11.33
CA LEU A 84 1.92 5.16 11.24
C LEU A 84 1.09 6.30 10.62
N VAL A 85 1.62 7.52 10.63
CA VAL A 85 0.94 8.76 10.16
C VAL A 85 1.69 9.47 9.05
#